data_AF-A0A3D5L026-F1
#
_entry.id   AF-A0A3D5L026-F1
#
_cell.length_a   1.000
_cell.length_b   1.000
_cell.length_c   1.000
_cell.angle_alpha   90.00
_cell.angle_beta   90.00
_cell.angle_gamma   90.00
#
_symmetry.space_group_name_H-M   'P 1'
#
loop_
_entity.id
_entity.type
_entity.pdbx_description
1 polymer ?
#
loop_
_entity_poly.entity_id
_entity_poly.type
_entity_poly.pdbx_seq_one_letter_code
_entity_poly.pdbx_strand_id
1 'polypeptide(L)'
;TEPNDAIVCEINIDELKKVFKRKMPEKISVLNTFLSMLMTSVTIVKVPELEIADEQRIRDEKDRPIFRAAVASGADVILTGDKDFLESGITDPRIVSPGDFLK
;
A
#
# COMPACT_ATOMS: atom_id res chain seq x y z
N THR A 1 -17.53 7.95 13.44
CA THR A 1 -16.66 8.04 12.26
C THR A 1 -15.31 7.51 12.67
N GLU A 2 -14.71 6.66 11.84
CA GLU A 2 -13.33 6.21 12.06
C GLU A 2 -12.40 7.44 12.02
N PRO A 3 -11.30 7.44 12.79
CA PRO A 3 -10.40 8.60 12.85
C PRO A 3 -9.65 8.85 11.54
N ASN A 4 -9.55 7.84 10.68
CA ASN A 4 -8.84 7.89 9.40
C ASN A 4 -9.53 7.01 8.35
N ASP A 5 -9.37 7.35 7.07
CA ASP A 5 -9.83 6.54 5.94
C ASP A 5 -8.69 5.68 5.40
N ALA A 6 -8.87 4.36 5.38
CA ALA A 6 -7.85 3.43 4.90
C ALA A 6 -7.95 3.24 3.38
N ILE A 7 -6.81 3.32 2.69
CA ILE A 7 -6.67 3.13 1.25
C ILE A 7 -5.64 2.03 0.98
N VAL A 8 -5.94 1.11 0.06
CA VAL A 8 -5.02 0.07 -0.40
C VAL A 8 -5.09 -0.02 -1.92
N CYS A 9 -3.95 -0.18 -2.61
CA CYS A 9 -3.97 -0.33 -4.07
C CYS A 9 -4.07 -1.81 -4.48
N GLU A 10 -4.57 -2.06 -5.70
CA GLU A 10 -4.71 -3.42 -6.24
C GLU A 10 -3.40 -4.22 -6.27
N ILE A 11 -2.26 -3.55 -6.47
CA ILE A 11 -0.94 -4.18 -6.43
C ILE A 11 -0.61 -4.79 -5.06
N ASN A 12 -1.02 -4.13 -3.95
CA ASN A 12 -0.84 -4.70 -2.61
C ASN A 12 -1.64 -6.00 -2.45
N ILE A 13 -2.88 -6.03 -2.95
CA ILE A 13 -3.76 -7.19 -2.88
C ILE A 13 -3.19 -8.35 -3.70
N ASP A 14 -2.67 -8.07 -4.89
CA ASP A 14 -2.08 -9.06 -5.76
C ASP A 14 -0.78 -9.64 -5.21
N GLU A 15 0.10 -8.79 -4.65
CA GLU A 15 1.32 -9.25 -4.01
C GLU A 15 1.03 -10.09 -2.76
N LEU A 16 0.06 -9.68 -1.93
CA LEU A 16 -0.38 -10.47 -0.78
C LEU A 16 -0.86 -11.86 -1.21
N LYS A 17 -1.68 -11.96 -2.27
CA LYS A 17 -2.13 -13.24 -2.83
C LYS A 17 -0.97 -14.08 -3.37
N LYS A 18 0.00 -13.47 -4.07
CA LYS A 18 1.19 -14.17 -4.58
C LYS A 18 2.05 -14.70 -3.43
N VAL A 19 2.27 -13.91 -2.40
CA VAL A 19 3.03 -14.32 -1.20
C VAL A 19 2.37 -15.49 -0.51
N PHE A 20 1.05 -15.47 -0.30
CA PHE A 20 0.32 -16.58 0.31
C PHE A 20 0.39 -17.84 -0.55
N LYS A 21 0.14 -17.74 -1.86
CA LYS A 21 0.25 -18.89 -2.78
C LYS A 21 1.64 -19.54 -2.72
N ARG A 22 2.69 -18.73 -2.62
CA ARG A 22 4.09 -19.21 -2.59
C ARG A 22 4.50 -19.76 -1.23
N LYS A 23 4.17 -19.07 -0.13
CA LYS A 23 4.72 -19.36 1.21
C LYS A 23 3.77 -20.13 2.13
N MET A 24 2.46 -19.99 1.94
CA MET A 24 1.42 -20.55 2.82
C MET A 24 0.16 -20.94 2.02
N PRO A 25 0.29 -21.80 0.99
CA PRO A 25 -0.82 -22.14 0.09
C PRO A 25 -2.03 -22.73 0.83
N GLU A 26 -1.80 -23.41 1.96
CA GLU A 26 -2.83 -23.97 2.83
C GLU A 26 -3.71 -22.89 3.52
N LYS A 27 -3.23 -21.64 3.57
CA LYS A 27 -3.94 -20.51 4.20
C LYS A 27 -4.70 -19.63 3.20
N ILE A 28 -4.82 -20.02 1.94
CA ILE A 28 -5.52 -19.22 0.92
C ILE A 28 -6.98 -18.98 1.28
N SER A 29 -7.68 -19.97 1.85
CA SER A 29 -9.08 -19.79 2.30
C SER A 29 -9.20 -18.71 3.38
N VAL A 30 -8.28 -18.72 4.35
CA VAL A 30 -8.19 -17.71 5.41
C VAL A 30 -7.90 -16.32 4.82
N LEU A 31 -6.98 -16.23 3.86
CA LEU A 31 -6.70 -14.97 3.16
C LEU A 31 -7.95 -14.43 2.45
N ASN A 32 -8.70 -15.28 1.75
CA ASN A 32 -9.90 -14.87 1.03
C ASN A 32 -10.98 -14.33 1.98
N THR A 33 -11.18 -14.98 3.13
CA THR A 33 -12.08 -14.48 4.18
C THR A 33 -11.59 -13.13 4.71
N PHE A 34 -10.30 -13.01 5.03
CA PHE A 34 -9.70 -11.76 5.48
C PHE A 34 -9.92 -10.62 4.48
N LEU A 35 -9.61 -10.85 3.20
CA LEU A 35 -9.79 -9.86 2.14
C LEU A 35 -11.26 -9.45 1.98
N SER A 36 -12.19 -10.41 2.09
CA SER A 36 -13.63 -10.12 2.01
C SER A 36 -14.10 -9.19 3.14
N MET A 37 -13.58 -9.38 4.36
CA MET A 37 -13.87 -8.48 5.49
C MET A 37 -13.19 -7.13 5.30
N LEU A 38 -11.91 -7.11 4.91
CA LEU A 38 -11.12 -5.89 4.73
C LEU A 38 -11.78 -4.93 3.72
N MET A 39 -12.30 -5.44 2.62
CA MET A 39 -12.97 -4.65 1.58
C MET A 39 -14.24 -3.93 2.07
N THR A 40 -14.78 -4.28 3.23
CA THR A 40 -15.93 -3.56 3.83
C THR A 40 -15.51 -2.31 4.60
N SER A 41 -14.22 -2.14 4.88
CA SER A 41 -13.67 -1.06 5.73
C SER A 41 -12.56 -0.26 5.07
N VAL A 42 -12.09 -0.66 3.89
CA VAL A 42 -10.95 -0.08 3.19
C VAL A 42 -11.32 0.27 1.75
N THR A 43 -10.90 1.43 1.29
CA THR A 43 -11.04 1.84 -0.12
C THR A 43 -9.95 1.17 -0.95
N ILE A 44 -10.35 0.36 -1.93
CA ILE A 44 -9.42 -0.24 -2.88
C ILE A 44 -9.31 0.65 -4.13
N VAL A 45 -8.09 1.09 -4.44
CA VAL A 45 -7.80 1.96 -5.58
C VAL A 45 -7.01 1.25 -6.68
N LYS A 46 -7.24 1.65 -7.93
CA LYS A 46 -6.44 1.20 -9.07
C LYS A 46 -5.13 1.97 -9.12
N VAL A 47 -4.11 1.37 -9.71
CA VAL A 47 -2.88 2.09 -10.01
C VAL A 47 -3.03 2.82 -11.36
N PRO A 48 -2.79 4.14 -11.42
CA PRO A 48 -2.74 4.85 -12.68
C PRO A 48 -1.67 4.26 -13.63
N GLU A 49 -1.92 4.29 -14.93
CA GLU A 49 -0.93 3.84 -15.93
C GLU A 49 0.20 4.86 -16.12
N LEU A 50 -0.11 6.16 -16.02
CA LEU A 50 0.82 7.24 -16.26
C LEU A 50 1.78 7.42 -15.07
N GLU A 51 3.06 7.11 -15.27
CA GLU A 51 4.13 7.35 -14.31
C GLU A 51 4.26 8.83 -13.91
N ILE A 52 4.64 9.08 -12.66
CA ILE A 52 4.91 10.43 -12.14
C ILE A 52 6.39 10.60 -11.82
N ALA A 53 6.97 11.77 -12.09
CA ALA A 53 8.41 11.98 -11.93
C ALA A 53 8.94 11.65 -10.52
N ASP A 54 8.15 11.97 -9.50
CA ASP A 54 8.52 11.75 -8.10
C ASP A 54 8.61 10.27 -7.70
N GLU A 55 7.97 9.36 -8.46
CA GLU A 55 8.07 7.92 -8.17
C GLU A 55 9.49 7.39 -8.39
N GLN A 56 10.34 8.10 -9.15
CA GLN A 56 11.75 7.75 -9.33
C GLN A 56 12.59 7.90 -8.05
N ARG A 57 12.07 8.60 -7.02
CA ARG A 57 12.71 8.65 -5.69
C ARG A 57 12.54 7.36 -4.91
N ILE A 58 11.58 6.51 -5.28
CA ILE A 58 11.45 5.16 -4.75
C ILE A 58 12.45 4.26 -5.48
N ARG A 59 13.38 3.70 -4.70
CA ARG A 59 14.47 2.87 -5.22
C ARG A 59 13.98 1.54 -5.81
N ASP A 60 13.05 0.86 -5.13
CA ASP A 60 12.45 -0.37 -5.67
C ASP A 60 11.41 -0.02 -6.74
N GLU A 61 11.67 -0.43 -7.98
CA GLU A 61 10.77 -0.20 -9.10
C GLU A 61 9.38 -0.83 -8.89
N LYS A 62 9.29 -1.91 -8.11
CA LYS A 62 8.02 -2.60 -7.82
C LYS A 62 7.11 -1.80 -6.89
N ASP A 63 7.68 -0.85 -6.17
CA ASP A 63 6.99 -0.02 -5.19
C ASP A 63 6.51 1.32 -5.77
N ARG A 64 7.07 1.74 -6.91
CA ARG A 64 6.62 2.95 -7.64
C ARG A 64 5.12 2.95 -7.95
N PRO A 65 4.51 1.84 -8.41
CA PRO A 65 3.06 1.73 -8.56
C PRO A 65 2.27 2.02 -7.28
N ILE A 66 2.78 1.61 -6.12
CA ILE A 66 2.13 1.83 -4.81
C ILE A 66 2.18 3.32 -4.47
N PHE A 67 3.34 3.96 -4.63
CA PHE A 67 3.49 5.40 -4.44
C PHE A 67 2.55 6.19 -5.36
N ARG A 68 2.51 5.83 -6.64
CA ARG A 68 1.66 6.49 -7.63
C ARG A 68 0.17 6.38 -7.30
N ALA A 69 -0.28 5.22 -6.80
CA ALA A 69 -1.66 5.05 -6.34
C ALA A 69 -1.99 5.92 -5.12
N ALA A 70 -1.05 6.08 -4.18
CA ALA A 70 -1.22 6.96 -3.03
C ALA A 70 -1.38 8.43 -3.46
N VAL A 71 -0.52 8.92 -4.35
CA VAL A 71 -0.62 10.28 -4.91
C VAL A 71 -1.94 10.49 -5.65
N ALA A 72 -2.32 9.57 -6.53
CA ALA A 72 -3.54 9.71 -7.33
C ALA A 72 -4.84 9.60 -6.52
N SER A 73 -4.80 8.93 -5.37
CA SER A 73 -5.93 8.85 -4.43
C SER A 73 -5.99 10.01 -3.44
N GLY A 74 -4.99 10.91 -3.46
CA GLY A 74 -4.91 12.03 -2.52
C GLY A 74 -4.68 11.58 -1.08
N ALA A 75 -3.94 10.48 -0.88
CA ALA A 75 -3.59 10.02 0.45
C ALA A 75 -2.73 11.07 1.18
N ASP A 76 -3.01 11.33 2.45
CA ASP A 76 -2.18 12.23 3.27
C ASP A 76 -0.89 11.54 3.75
N VAL A 77 -0.98 10.22 3.96
CA VAL A 77 0.04 9.40 4.62
C VAL A 77 0.19 8.04 3.93
N ILE A 78 1.43 7.63 3.65
CA ILE A 78 1.80 6.25 3.35
C ILE A 78 2.32 5.59 4.62
N LEU A 79 1.62 4.54 5.06
CA LEU A 79 2.04 3.69 6.17
C LEU A 79 2.87 2.53 5.66
N THR A 80 4.14 2.48 6.04
CA THR A 80 5.05 1.45 5.53
C THR A 80 6.15 1.09 6.52
N GLY A 81 6.55 -0.18 6.52
CA GLY A 81 7.77 -0.65 7.18
C GLY A 81 8.98 -0.72 6.24
N ASP A 82 8.81 -0.35 4.97
CA ASP A 82 9.86 -0.41 3.97
C ASP A 82 10.82 0.78 4.07
N LYS A 83 12.12 0.49 4.15
CA LYS A 83 13.15 1.51 4.23
C LYS A 83 13.29 2.32 2.96
N ASP A 84 13.01 1.73 1.79
CA ASP A 84 13.16 2.42 0.50
C ASP A 84 12.11 3.53 0.34
N PHE A 85 10.93 3.35 0.95
CA PHE A 85 9.97 4.42 1.12
C PHE A 85 10.41 5.44 2.18
N LEU A 86 10.76 4.98 3.38
CA LEU A 86 11.10 5.87 4.51
C LEU A 86 12.32 6.77 4.22
N GLU A 87 13.26 6.30 3.41
CA GLU A 87 14.48 7.02 3.03
C GLU A 87 14.38 7.71 1.65
N SER A 88 13.21 7.69 1.00
CA SER A 88 13.00 8.25 -0.36
C SER A 88 13.14 9.77 -0.45
N GLY A 89 13.03 10.48 0.67
CA GLY A 89 12.99 11.95 0.71
C GLY A 89 11.68 12.57 0.19
N ILE A 90 10.67 11.75 -0.10
CA ILE A 90 9.32 12.22 -0.43
C ILE A 90 8.64 12.76 0.83
N THR A 91 8.02 13.93 0.69
CA THR A 91 7.31 14.62 1.78
C THR A 91 5.80 14.65 1.62
N ASP A 92 5.30 14.39 0.41
CA ASP A 92 3.89 14.42 0.06
C ASP A 92 3.56 13.28 -0.93
N PRO A 93 2.75 12.27 -0.53
CA PRO A 93 2.26 12.00 0.83
C PRO A 93 3.37 11.83 1.88
N ARG A 94 3.04 12.08 3.15
CA ARG A 94 3.97 11.82 4.27
C ARG A 94 4.22 10.32 4.40
N ILE A 95 5.47 9.91 4.50
CA ILE A 95 5.82 8.50 4.69
C ILE A 95 6.16 8.26 6.15
N VAL A 96 5.43 7.35 6.80
CA VAL A 96 5.61 7.07 8.23
C VAL A 96 5.58 5.57 8.53
N SER A 97 6.30 5.16 9.58
CA SER A 97 6.21 3.80 10.09
C SER A 97 4.89 3.59 10.85
N PRO A 98 4.35 2.35 10.92
CA PRO A 98 3.18 2.08 11.74
C PRO A 98 3.38 2.45 13.23
N GLY A 99 4.61 2.30 13.74
CA GLY A 99 4.93 2.66 15.12
C GLY A 99 4.92 4.17 15.37
N ASP A 100 5.27 4.98 14.37
CA ASP A 100 5.22 6.44 14.47
C ASP A 100 3.83 7.00 14.22
N PHE A 101 3.00 6.32 13.41
CA PHE A 101 1.61 6.70 13.19
C PHE A 101 0.73 6.57 14.44
N LEU A 102 1.08 5.66 15.35
CA LEU A 102 0.33 5.43 16.59
C LEU A 102 0.69 6.39 17.73
N LYS A 103 1.71 7.24 17.55
CA LYS A 103 2.14 8.22 18.55
C LYS A 103 1.37 9.53 18.39
#